data_AF-A0A4Q5SJY0-F1
#
_entry.id   AF-A0A4Q5SJY0-F1
#
_cell.length_a   1.000
_cell.length_b   1.000
_cell.length_c   1.000
_cell.angle_alpha   90.00
_cell.angle_beta   90.00
_cell.angle_gamma   90.00
#
_symmetry.space_group_name_H-M   'P 1'
#
loop_
_entity.id
_entity.type
_entity.pdbx_description
1 polymer ?
#
loop_
_entity_poly.entity_id
_entity_poly.type
_entity_poly.pdbx_seq_one_letter_code
_entity_poly.pdbx_strand_id
1 'polypeptide(L)'
;PNWGFTDLQKDKNGTGEQNNAPLRKLMMEVTAAIREMDKKHIVIIEGNGWGNNYNGVLPPWDNNMVLSFHKYWNFNDDASIKHIIDYRDKYNIPVWLGETGENSNVWFTDAIHLLEKNNIGWAWWPLKKLGNNNPLQVRNNPAYEQVQRYWRNDGPKPDAATAYKGLMELANATNIKANIVHHDVIDAMIRQPSTNQTKAFVANRLNKSLNIDATGYDFGRNGYAYFDTDTANYHVTTGKRTAGNRGNIYRNDGVDIQKAATADSYFVSDIEDGEWLQYTINVSAKGNYNLAVLASAEKDGGKVSVLNGDAMLVKDVTVPATGNTEKWQLLKIGKVYLNKGENKLRILATKGGFNLAQVQLSK
;
A
#
# COMPACT_ATOMS: atom_id res chain seq x y z
N PRO A 1 -0.27 25.63 -8.96
CA PRO A 1 0.84 25.53 -7.97
C PRO A 1 1.86 24.46 -8.41
N ASN A 2 3.03 24.88 -8.90
CA ASN A 2 4.26 24.10 -9.21
C ASN A 2 5.13 24.91 -10.19
N TRP A 3 5.55 26.11 -9.77
CA TRP A 3 6.17 27.05 -10.71
C TRP A 3 7.15 28.01 -10.02
N GLY A 4 8.39 28.07 -10.48
CA GLY A 4 9.33 29.11 -10.06
C GLY A 4 9.00 30.44 -10.71
N PHE A 5 8.79 31.49 -9.92
CA PHE A 5 8.55 32.84 -10.43
C PHE A 5 9.84 33.66 -10.51
N THR A 6 10.75 33.45 -9.56
CA THR A 6 12.01 34.21 -9.47
C THR A 6 13.15 33.55 -10.26
N ASP A 7 13.29 32.22 -10.18
CA ASP A 7 14.32 31.47 -10.92
C ASP A 7 13.72 30.19 -11.54
N LEU A 8 13.21 30.33 -12.77
CA LEU A 8 12.62 29.23 -13.53
C LEU A 8 13.59 28.10 -13.85
N GLN A 9 14.90 28.37 -13.94
CA GLN A 9 15.86 27.35 -14.33
C GLN A 9 16.19 26.43 -13.15
N LYS A 10 16.38 27.02 -11.97
CA LYS A 10 16.79 26.29 -10.76
C LYS A 10 15.63 25.87 -9.86
N ASP A 11 14.48 26.53 -9.95
CA ASP A 11 13.30 26.23 -9.14
C ASP A 11 12.04 26.01 -10.00
N LYS A 12 12.14 25.07 -10.96
CA LYS A 12 11.04 24.77 -11.89
C LYS A 12 9.70 24.53 -11.21
N ASN A 13 9.71 23.93 -10.02
CA ASN A 13 8.51 23.52 -9.30
C ASN A 13 8.12 24.49 -8.18
N GLY A 14 8.85 25.59 -7.97
CA GLY A 14 8.51 26.59 -6.97
C GLY A 14 8.67 26.11 -5.52
N THR A 15 9.52 25.11 -5.26
CA THR A 15 9.78 24.61 -3.90
C THR A 15 10.73 25.51 -3.13
N GLY A 16 11.61 26.23 -3.83
CA GLY A 16 12.55 27.20 -3.27
C GLY A 16 12.04 28.65 -3.26
N GLU A 17 10.91 28.92 -3.91
CA GLU A 17 10.33 30.25 -4.07
C GLU A 17 10.07 30.93 -2.71
N GLN A 18 10.53 32.17 -2.55
CA GLN A 18 10.40 32.91 -1.29
C GLN A 18 9.20 33.85 -1.27
N ASN A 19 8.82 34.38 -2.44
CA ASN A 19 7.84 35.48 -2.49
C ASN A 19 6.46 35.02 -2.96
N ASN A 20 6.37 34.08 -3.90
CA ASN A 20 5.11 33.61 -4.51
C ASN A 20 4.11 34.74 -4.86
N ALA A 21 4.59 35.96 -5.14
CA ALA A 21 3.74 37.13 -5.26
C ALA A 21 2.71 37.01 -6.40
N PRO A 22 3.05 36.49 -7.60
CA PRO A 22 2.06 36.25 -8.65
C PRO A 22 0.98 35.23 -8.23
N LEU A 23 1.38 34.17 -7.54
CA LEU A 23 0.45 33.14 -7.05
C LEU A 23 -0.50 33.72 -6.00
N ARG A 24 0.01 34.47 -5.01
CA ARG A 24 -0.81 35.15 -4.00
C ARG A 24 -1.82 36.10 -4.66
N LYS A 25 -1.35 36.95 -5.59
CA LYS A 25 -2.19 37.89 -6.31
C LYS A 25 -3.34 37.18 -7.02
N LEU A 26 -3.04 36.13 -7.77
CA LEU A 26 -4.04 35.33 -8.47
C LEU A 26 -5.09 34.74 -7.50
N MET A 27 -4.64 34.14 -6.39
CA MET A 27 -5.56 33.54 -5.42
C MET A 27 -6.45 34.59 -4.74
N MET A 28 -5.93 35.79 -4.47
CA MET A 28 -6.72 36.91 -3.95
C MET A 28 -7.78 37.38 -4.95
N GLU A 29 -7.42 37.53 -6.23
CA GLU A 29 -8.33 37.93 -7.31
C GLU A 29 -9.43 36.88 -7.53
N VAL A 30 -9.08 35.59 -7.56
CA VAL A 30 -10.06 34.49 -7.65
C VAL A 30 -10.98 34.45 -6.43
N THR A 31 -10.43 34.66 -5.22
CA THR A 31 -11.24 34.71 -4.00
C THR A 31 -12.23 35.88 -4.06
N ALA A 32 -11.79 37.07 -4.48
CA ALA A 32 -12.67 38.23 -4.61
C ALA A 32 -13.80 37.96 -5.60
N ALA A 33 -13.49 37.38 -6.77
CA ALA A 33 -14.49 36.99 -7.76
C ALA A 33 -15.49 35.93 -7.24
N ILE A 34 -15.02 34.91 -6.52
CA ILE A 34 -15.90 33.94 -5.84
C ILE A 34 -16.80 34.68 -4.86
N ARG A 35 -16.24 35.61 -4.06
CA ARG A 35 -17.01 36.37 -3.09
C ARG A 35 -18.05 37.27 -3.75
N GLU A 36 -17.92 37.73 -4.99
CA GLU A 36 -19.01 38.47 -5.66
C GLU A 36 -20.30 37.65 -5.74
N MET A 37 -20.20 36.32 -5.88
CA MET A 37 -21.34 35.41 -6.02
C MET A 37 -21.65 34.60 -4.76
N ASP A 38 -20.64 34.26 -3.95
CA ASP A 38 -20.74 33.35 -2.82
C ASP A 38 -19.99 33.87 -1.59
N LYS A 39 -20.76 34.36 -0.61
CA LYS A 39 -20.24 34.90 0.65
C LYS A 39 -20.09 33.87 1.76
N LYS A 40 -20.49 32.61 1.55
CA LYS A 40 -20.67 31.62 2.63
C LYS A 40 -19.72 30.44 2.56
N HIS A 41 -19.40 29.91 1.37
CA HIS A 41 -18.62 28.67 1.30
C HIS A 41 -17.13 28.90 1.57
N ILE A 42 -16.50 27.86 2.10
CA ILE A 42 -15.06 27.83 2.41
C ILE A 42 -14.26 27.92 1.11
N VAL A 43 -13.16 28.67 1.13
CA VAL A 43 -12.18 28.70 0.04
C VAL A 43 -10.94 27.92 0.47
N ILE A 44 -10.70 26.78 -0.17
CA ILE A 44 -9.48 25.98 0.03
C ILE A 44 -8.40 26.53 -0.91
N ILE A 45 -7.25 26.92 -0.35
CA ILE A 45 -6.10 27.36 -1.12
C ILE A 45 -4.93 26.40 -0.98
N GLU A 46 -4.01 26.44 -1.94
CA GLU A 46 -2.77 25.67 -1.90
C GLU A 46 -1.56 26.55 -2.11
N GLY A 47 -0.48 26.21 -1.41
CA GLY A 47 0.84 26.76 -1.65
C GLY A 47 1.44 26.31 -2.99
N ASN A 48 2.60 26.85 -3.32
CA ASN A 48 3.40 26.36 -4.44
C ASN A 48 4.09 25.02 -4.10
N GLY A 49 4.80 24.40 -5.03
CA GLY A 49 5.56 23.16 -4.76
C GLY A 49 4.70 22.05 -4.14
N TRP A 50 3.72 21.56 -4.91
CA TRP A 50 2.74 20.55 -4.52
C TRP A 50 2.00 20.93 -3.23
N GLY A 51 1.54 22.18 -3.15
CA GLY A 51 0.74 22.67 -2.03
C GLY A 51 1.51 22.92 -0.74
N ASN A 52 2.85 22.79 -0.70
CA ASN A 52 3.62 22.84 0.54
C ASN A 52 4.34 24.17 0.78
N ASN A 53 4.65 24.93 -0.26
CA ASN A 53 5.37 26.20 -0.14
C ASN A 53 4.40 27.39 -0.01
N TYR A 54 4.25 27.88 1.22
CA TYR A 54 3.42 29.04 1.57
C TYR A 54 4.20 30.35 1.76
N ASN A 55 5.50 30.37 1.43
CA ASN A 55 6.32 31.57 1.56
C ASN A 55 5.73 32.71 0.73
N GLY A 56 5.49 33.87 1.35
CA GLY A 56 4.85 35.03 0.71
C GLY A 56 3.39 34.81 0.26
N VAL A 57 2.80 33.63 0.47
CA VAL A 57 1.38 33.36 0.27
C VAL A 57 0.55 33.77 1.47
N LEU A 58 1.06 33.63 2.70
CA LEU A 58 0.40 34.04 3.94
C LEU A 58 0.88 35.44 4.38
N PRO A 59 0.09 36.23 5.15
CA PRO A 59 -1.10 35.87 5.95
C PRO A 59 -2.40 35.71 5.13
N PRO A 60 -3.46 35.09 5.69
CA PRO A 60 -4.77 34.97 5.04
C PRO A 60 -5.38 36.32 4.64
N TRP A 61 -6.22 36.34 3.60
CA TRP A 61 -6.92 37.54 3.10
C TRP A 61 -8.46 37.42 3.14
N ASP A 62 -8.97 36.23 3.46
CA ASP A 62 -10.40 35.95 3.63
C ASP A 62 -10.60 35.17 4.95
N ASN A 63 -11.70 35.45 5.65
CA ASN A 63 -11.95 34.91 6.98
C ASN A 63 -12.52 33.48 6.95
N ASN A 64 -12.80 32.93 5.76
CA ASN A 64 -13.38 31.59 5.58
C ASN A 64 -12.52 30.77 4.60
N MET A 65 -11.24 30.65 4.95
CA MET A 65 -10.22 29.93 4.19
C MET A 65 -9.77 28.65 4.90
N VAL A 66 -9.24 27.71 4.12
CA VAL A 66 -8.54 26.50 4.59
C VAL A 66 -7.27 26.33 3.79
N LEU A 67 -6.17 25.93 4.43
CA LEU A 67 -4.94 25.59 3.74
C LEU A 67 -4.94 24.12 3.35
N SER A 68 -4.66 23.82 2.08
CA SER A 68 -4.45 22.47 1.59
C SER A 68 -2.97 22.21 1.31
N PHE A 69 -2.52 20.99 1.53
CA PHE A 69 -1.16 20.55 1.22
C PHE A 69 -1.18 19.14 0.67
N HIS A 70 -0.08 18.73 0.01
CA HIS A 70 0.10 17.36 -0.45
C HIS A 70 1.15 16.65 0.41
N LYS A 71 1.08 15.32 0.50
CA LYS A 71 2.08 14.52 1.21
C LYS A 71 2.36 13.24 0.43
N TYR A 72 3.62 12.99 0.12
CA TYR A 72 4.03 11.79 -0.60
C TYR A 72 5.44 11.33 -0.23
N TRP A 73 5.60 10.02 -0.08
CA TRP A 73 6.89 9.31 0.02
C TRP A 73 7.91 9.85 1.04
N ASN A 74 7.45 10.58 2.06
CA ASN A 74 8.23 11.01 3.22
C ASN A 74 7.75 10.26 4.48
N PHE A 75 8.47 10.40 5.59
CA PHE A 75 8.07 9.78 6.85
C PHE A 75 6.69 10.24 7.32
N ASN A 76 5.99 9.38 8.07
CA ASN A 76 4.69 9.67 8.67
C ASN A 76 4.86 10.02 10.16
N ASP A 77 5.58 11.11 10.44
CA ASP A 77 5.81 11.63 11.79
C ASP A 77 5.36 13.10 11.93
N ASP A 78 5.26 13.57 13.18
CA ASP A 78 4.82 14.94 13.47
C ASP A 78 5.78 15.99 12.86
N ALA A 79 7.08 15.66 12.73
CA ALA A 79 8.07 16.55 12.12
C ALA A 79 7.78 16.79 10.62
N SER A 80 7.33 15.77 9.90
CA SER A 80 7.03 15.82 8.46
C SER A 80 5.85 16.73 8.08
N ILE A 81 5.02 17.09 9.06
CA ILE A 81 3.86 17.98 8.90
C ILE A 81 3.95 19.22 9.78
N LYS A 82 5.09 19.45 10.45
CA LYS A 82 5.24 20.55 11.41
C LYS A 82 4.99 21.91 10.76
N HIS A 83 5.48 22.14 9.54
CA HIS A 83 5.32 23.41 8.85
C HIS A 83 3.85 23.79 8.64
N ILE A 84 2.99 22.83 8.28
CA ILE A 84 1.56 23.12 8.06
C ILE A 84 0.81 23.34 9.38
N ILE A 85 1.20 22.61 10.44
CA ILE A 85 0.68 22.84 11.80
C ILE A 85 1.08 24.22 12.30
N ASP A 86 2.32 24.65 12.08
CA ASP A 86 2.79 25.97 12.47
C ASP A 86 1.98 27.09 11.75
N TYR A 87 1.60 26.88 10.48
CA TYR A 87 0.71 27.81 9.78
C TYR A 87 -0.72 27.81 10.32
N ARG A 88 -1.29 26.64 10.62
CA ARG A 88 -2.60 26.51 11.27
C ARG A 88 -2.65 27.33 12.54
N ASP A 89 -1.68 27.11 13.41
CA ASP A 89 -1.68 27.66 14.76
C ASP A 89 -1.38 29.16 14.74
N LYS A 90 -0.43 29.60 13.91
CA LYS A 90 -0.07 31.01 13.76
C LYS A 90 -1.22 31.88 13.24
N TYR A 91 -1.98 31.37 12.27
CA TYR A 91 -3.02 32.15 11.60
C TYR A 91 -4.45 31.75 11.98
N ASN A 92 -4.61 30.78 12.89
CA ASN A 92 -5.89 30.20 13.28
C ASN A 92 -6.75 29.80 12.06
N ILE A 93 -6.14 29.04 11.14
CA ILE A 93 -6.75 28.61 9.87
C ILE A 93 -6.77 27.07 9.80
N PRO A 94 -7.90 26.43 9.47
CA PRO A 94 -7.92 24.97 9.35
C PRO A 94 -7.01 24.50 8.22
N VAL A 95 -6.54 23.25 8.34
CA VAL A 95 -5.68 22.61 7.34
C VAL A 95 -6.29 21.30 6.87
N TRP A 96 -6.09 20.98 5.60
CA TRP A 96 -6.64 19.82 4.92
C TRP A 96 -5.54 19.15 4.09
N LEU A 97 -5.40 17.83 4.13
CA LEU A 97 -4.54 17.13 3.20
C LEU A 97 -5.31 16.89 1.89
N GLY A 98 -5.07 17.74 0.89
CA GLY A 98 -5.80 17.73 -0.38
C GLY A 98 -5.49 16.56 -1.28
N GLU A 99 -4.26 16.05 -1.20
CA GLU A 99 -3.79 14.99 -2.08
C GLU A 99 -2.65 14.19 -1.43
N THR A 100 -2.81 12.88 -1.42
CA THR A 100 -1.79 11.95 -0.93
C THR A 100 -2.07 10.54 -1.43
N GLY A 101 -1.08 9.66 -1.40
CA GLY A 101 -1.24 8.24 -1.73
C GLY A 101 -0.01 7.67 -2.43
N GLU A 102 -0.24 6.79 -3.42
CA GLU A 102 0.81 6.18 -4.25
C GLU A 102 1.93 5.48 -3.44
N ASN A 103 1.54 4.70 -2.43
CA ASN A 103 2.46 4.01 -1.52
C ASN A 103 1.82 2.72 -1.01
N SER A 104 2.47 2.03 -0.06
CA SER A 104 1.94 0.79 0.53
C SER A 104 0.82 1.03 1.54
N ASN A 105 0.09 -0.04 1.88
CA ASN A 105 -0.93 -0.06 2.92
C ASN A 105 -0.36 0.33 4.31
N VAL A 106 0.90 -0.01 4.58
CA VAL A 106 1.60 0.40 5.81
C VAL A 106 1.74 1.92 5.83
N TRP A 107 2.23 2.51 4.75
CA TRP A 107 2.33 3.96 4.64
C TRP A 107 0.96 4.63 4.71
N PHE A 108 -0.06 4.09 4.04
CA PHE A 108 -1.42 4.62 4.06
C PHE A 108 -1.99 4.66 5.48
N THR A 109 -1.88 3.53 6.19
CA THR A 109 -2.35 3.41 7.57
C THR A 109 -1.69 4.44 8.49
N ASP A 110 -0.37 4.55 8.42
CA ASP A 110 0.40 5.43 9.30
C ASP A 110 0.20 6.91 8.95
N ALA A 111 0.05 7.25 7.66
CA ALA A 111 -0.27 8.61 7.23
C ALA A 111 -1.67 9.03 7.71
N ILE A 112 -2.69 8.19 7.56
CA ILE A 112 -4.04 8.49 8.04
C ILE A 112 -4.05 8.63 9.56
N HIS A 113 -3.37 7.73 10.28
CA HIS A 113 -3.21 7.82 11.72
C HIS A 113 -2.58 9.16 12.16
N LEU A 114 -1.50 9.58 11.48
CA LEU A 114 -0.84 10.87 11.74
C LEU A 114 -1.80 12.06 11.58
N LEU A 115 -2.60 12.07 10.51
CA LEU A 115 -3.52 13.16 10.19
C LEU A 115 -4.68 13.21 11.17
N GLU A 116 -5.30 12.07 11.45
CA GLU A 116 -6.42 11.97 12.40
C GLU A 116 -5.99 12.34 13.83
N LYS A 117 -4.80 11.87 14.27
CA LYS A 117 -4.20 12.30 15.55
C LYS A 117 -4.06 13.82 15.65
N ASN A 118 -3.79 14.50 14.54
CA ASN A 118 -3.59 15.94 14.48
C ASN A 118 -4.86 16.72 14.08
N ASN A 119 -6.04 16.07 14.02
CA ASN A 119 -7.31 16.66 13.58
C ASN A 119 -7.23 17.29 12.17
N ILE A 120 -6.56 16.60 11.25
CA ILE A 120 -6.43 17.02 9.84
C ILE A 120 -7.27 16.08 8.98
N GLY A 121 -8.24 16.63 8.26
CA GLY A 121 -9.00 15.87 7.26
C GLY A 121 -8.18 15.60 6.01
N TRP A 122 -8.56 14.58 5.23
CA TRP A 122 -7.76 14.10 4.10
C TRP A 122 -8.58 13.68 2.88
N ALA A 123 -8.00 13.86 1.70
CA ALA A 123 -8.44 13.31 0.42
C ALA A 123 -7.34 12.42 -0.18
N TRP A 124 -7.73 11.22 -0.60
CA TRP A 124 -6.79 10.19 -1.06
C TRP A 124 -6.79 10.05 -2.57
N TRP A 125 -5.59 10.13 -3.15
CA TRP A 125 -5.34 9.91 -4.56
C TRP A 125 -4.59 8.59 -4.79
N PRO A 126 -5.06 7.73 -5.71
CA PRO A 126 -6.34 7.74 -6.41
C PRO A 126 -7.35 6.76 -5.80
N LEU A 127 -8.64 7.06 -5.94
CA LEU A 127 -9.71 6.07 -5.71
C LEU A 127 -9.63 4.90 -6.70
N LYS A 128 -9.35 5.20 -7.98
CA LYS A 128 -9.43 4.26 -9.10
C LYS A 128 -8.36 4.49 -10.15
N LYS A 129 -7.59 3.45 -10.49
CA LYS A 129 -6.57 3.47 -11.58
C LYS A 129 -6.11 2.06 -11.98
N LEU A 130 -5.13 1.98 -12.88
CA LEU A 130 -4.32 0.78 -13.10
C LEU A 130 -3.35 0.55 -11.93
N GLY A 131 -3.08 -0.71 -11.59
CA GLY A 131 -2.27 -1.08 -10.42
C GLY A 131 -3.13 -1.42 -9.20
N ASN A 132 -2.50 -1.85 -8.11
CA ASN A 132 -3.16 -2.45 -6.94
C ASN A 132 -3.06 -1.61 -5.65
N ASN A 133 -2.43 -0.44 -5.67
CA ASN A 133 -2.28 0.44 -4.50
C ASN A 133 -3.43 1.46 -4.35
N ASN A 134 -4.63 1.07 -4.76
CA ASN A 134 -5.82 1.92 -4.76
C ASN A 134 -7.08 1.07 -4.54
N PRO A 135 -8.17 1.61 -3.95
CA PRO A 135 -9.37 0.83 -3.66
C PRO A 135 -10.00 0.11 -4.87
N LEU A 136 -9.97 0.74 -6.05
CA LEU A 136 -10.62 0.21 -7.26
C LEU A 136 -9.63 0.07 -8.43
N GLN A 137 -9.18 -1.14 -8.73
CA GLN A 137 -8.27 -1.36 -9.85
C GLN A 137 -9.03 -1.54 -11.17
N VAL A 138 -8.68 -0.70 -12.14
CA VAL A 138 -9.03 -0.86 -13.54
C VAL A 138 -8.23 -2.04 -14.10
N ARG A 139 -8.92 -2.95 -14.80
CA ARG A 139 -8.27 -4.08 -15.46
C ARG A 139 -7.52 -3.59 -16.70
N ASN A 140 -6.29 -4.05 -16.85
CA ASN A 140 -5.55 -3.85 -18.08
C ASN A 140 -6.07 -4.79 -19.19
N ASN A 141 -5.64 -4.56 -20.44
CA ASN A 141 -5.93 -5.46 -21.55
C ASN A 141 -4.69 -5.65 -22.45
N PRO A 142 -4.55 -6.80 -23.14
CA PRO A 142 -3.37 -7.10 -23.95
C PRO A 142 -3.09 -6.11 -25.10
N ALA A 143 -4.12 -5.44 -25.63
CA ALA A 143 -3.93 -4.45 -26.70
C ALA A 143 -3.34 -3.14 -26.15
N TYR A 144 -3.80 -2.69 -24.98
CA TYR A 144 -3.22 -1.53 -24.29
C TYR A 144 -1.83 -1.85 -23.74
N GLU A 145 -1.56 -3.08 -23.30
CA GLU A 145 -0.21 -3.51 -22.91
C GLU A 145 0.81 -3.34 -24.05
N GLN A 146 0.41 -3.58 -25.31
CA GLN A 146 1.27 -3.32 -26.46
C GLN A 146 1.57 -1.81 -26.63
N VAL A 147 0.57 -0.95 -26.43
CA VAL A 147 0.76 0.51 -26.43
C VAL A 147 1.74 0.93 -25.33
N GLN A 148 1.57 0.39 -24.13
CA GLN A 148 2.44 0.67 -23.00
C GLN A 148 3.88 0.18 -23.23
N ARG A 149 4.06 -1.01 -23.82
CA ARG A 149 5.37 -1.53 -24.19
C ARG A 149 6.05 -0.65 -25.23
N TYR A 150 5.33 -0.21 -26.26
CA TYR A 150 5.86 0.73 -27.24
C TYR A 150 6.31 2.06 -26.60
N TRP A 151 5.49 2.67 -25.73
CA TRP A 151 5.88 3.90 -25.02
C TRP A 151 7.11 3.75 -24.12
N ARG A 152 7.38 2.54 -23.63
CA ARG A 152 8.59 2.22 -22.86
C ARG A 152 9.78 1.77 -23.71
N ASN A 153 9.65 1.79 -25.05
CA ASN A 153 10.64 1.25 -25.99
C ASN A 153 10.92 -0.26 -25.79
N ASP A 154 9.95 -1.01 -25.29
CA ASP A 154 10.02 -2.46 -24.99
C ASP A 154 9.09 -3.29 -25.90
N GLY A 155 8.83 -2.78 -27.10
CA GLY A 155 7.98 -3.45 -28.08
C GLY A 155 7.82 -2.66 -29.37
N PRO A 156 7.37 -3.32 -30.45
CA PRO A 156 7.09 -2.64 -31.70
C PRO A 156 5.93 -1.66 -31.55
N LYS A 157 5.88 -0.66 -32.43
CA LYS A 157 4.74 0.25 -32.53
C LYS A 157 3.48 -0.55 -32.92
N PRO A 158 2.40 -0.55 -32.11
CA PRO A 158 1.16 -1.21 -32.50
C PRO A 158 0.52 -0.47 -33.68
N ASP A 159 -0.24 -1.19 -34.50
CA ASP A 159 -1.06 -0.56 -35.53
C ASP A 159 -2.19 0.29 -34.90
N ALA A 160 -2.78 1.18 -35.71
CA ALA A 160 -3.80 2.12 -35.25
C ALA A 160 -5.04 1.42 -34.70
N ALA A 161 -5.42 0.26 -35.26
CA ALA A 161 -6.61 -0.48 -34.86
C ALA A 161 -6.42 -1.13 -33.47
N THR A 162 -5.23 -1.71 -33.23
CA THR A 162 -4.83 -2.29 -31.95
C THR A 162 -4.77 -1.22 -30.86
N ALA A 163 -4.17 -0.07 -31.15
CA ALA A 163 -4.11 1.05 -30.21
C ALA A 163 -5.52 1.57 -29.86
N TYR A 164 -6.38 1.79 -30.87
CA TYR A 164 -7.76 2.22 -30.67
C TYR A 164 -8.55 1.21 -29.83
N LYS A 165 -8.48 -0.08 -30.18
CA LYS A 165 -9.12 -1.16 -29.42
C LYS A 165 -8.68 -1.16 -27.96
N GLY A 166 -7.37 -1.14 -27.71
CA GLY A 166 -6.83 -1.19 -26.35
C GLY A 166 -7.26 -0.01 -25.48
N LEU A 167 -7.27 1.20 -26.05
CA LEU A 167 -7.72 2.41 -25.36
C LEU A 167 -9.23 2.38 -25.06
N MET A 168 -10.05 1.93 -26.01
CA MET A 168 -11.50 1.84 -25.82
C MET A 168 -11.90 0.73 -24.82
N GLU A 169 -11.21 -0.41 -24.84
CA GLU A 169 -11.37 -1.46 -23.83
C GLU A 169 -10.97 -0.96 -22.44
N LEU A 170 -9.86 -0.21 -22.34
CA LEU A 170 -9.46 0.42 -21.08
C LEU A 170 -10.49 1.44 -20.59
N ALA A 171 -11.01 2.29 -21.48
CA ALA A 171 -12.05 3.27 -21.15
C ALA A 171 -13.30 2.56 -20.59
N ASN A 172 -13.75 1.48 -21.23
CA ASN A 172 -14.86 0.66 -20.73
C ASN A 172 -14.55 0.01 -19.38
N ALA A 173 -13.32 -0.45 -19.19
CA ALA A 173 -12.86 -1.04 -17.93
C ALA A 173 -12.82 -0.02 -16.77
N THR A 174 -12.91 1.29 -17.02
CA THR A 174 -13.05 2.29 -15.94
C THR A 174 -14.42 2.25 -15.25
N ASN A 175 -15.41 1.54 -15.80
CA ASN A 175 -16.67 1.33 -15.11
C ASN A 175 -16.45 0.57 -13.80
N ILE A 176 -16.93 1.13 -12.68
CA ILE A 176 -16.71 0.56 -11.33
C ILE A 176 -17.17 -0.90 -11.21
N LYS A 177 -18.20 -1.31 -11.96
CA LYS A 177 -18.70 -2.68 -11.98
C LYS A 177 -17.70 -3.70 -12.56
N ALA A 178 -16.72 -3.23 -13.33
CA ALA A 178 -15.68 -4.07 -13.93
C ALA A 178 -14.35 -4.05 -13.13
N ASN A 179 -14.25 -3.24 -12.08
CA ASN A 179 -13.02 -3.07 -11.32
C ASN A 179 -12.79 -4.21 -10.34
N ILE A 180 -11.53 -4.46 -10.03
CA ILE A 180 -11.12 -5.29 -8.90
C ILE A 180 -11.19 -4.40 -7.65
N VAL A 181 -11.88 -4.87 -6.62
CA VAL A 181 -11.95 -4.17 -5.34
C VAL A 181 -10.82 -4.67 -4.45
N HIS A 182 -9.96 -3.76 -4.02
CA HIS A 182 -8.84 -4.04 -3.12
C HIS A 182 -9.27 -3.84 -1.67
N HIS A 183 -9.78 -4.91 -1.07
CA HIS A 183 -10.26 -4.90 0.30
C HIS A 183 -9.14 -4.68 1.32
N ASP A 184 -7.90 -5.08 1.00
CA ASP A 184 -6.72 -4.79 1.80
C ASP A 184 -6.46 -3.28 1.90
N VAL A 185 -6.52 -2.56 0.77
CA VAL A 185 -6.35 -1.09 0.73
C VAL A 185 -7.46 -0.41 1.54
N ILE A 186 -8.71 -0.82 1.35
CA ILE A 186 -9.85 -0.24 2.10
C ILE A 186 -9.69 -0.49 3.61
N ASP A 187 -9.29 -1.70 4.00
CA ASP A 187 -9.09 -2.06 5.40
C ASP A 187 -7.93 -1.25 6.03
N ALA A 188 -6.83 -1.08 5.30
CA ALA A 188 -5.69 -0.25 5.69
C ALA A 188 -6.06 1.22 5.86
N MET A 189 -6.96 1.74 5.03
CA MET A 189 -7.37 3.15 5.11
C MET A 189 -8.41 3.45 6.18
N ILE A 190 -9.32 2.51 6.47
CA ILE A 190 -10.50 2.79 7.30
C ILE A 190 -10.40 2.16 8.69
N ARG A 191 -9.98 0.90 8.77
CA ARG A 191 -9.98 0.16 10.04
C ARG A 191 -8.64 0.29 10.75
N GLN A 192 -7.56 -0.01 10.04
CA GLN A 192 -6.23 -0.13 10.64
C GLN A 192 -5.68 1.16 11.30
N PRO A 193 -6.04 2.39 10.90
CA PRO A 193 -5.52 3.60 11.55
C PRO A 193 -5.94 3.73 13.02
N SER A 194 -7.04 3.06 13.42
CA SER A 194 -7.62 3.13 14.76
C SER A 194 -7.45 1.85 15.59
N THR A 195 -6.90 0.76 15.01
CA THR A 195 -6.78 -0.52 15.74
C THR A 195 -5.68 -1.43 15.20
N ASN A 196 -5.10 -2.21 16.11
CA ASN A 196 -4.13 -3.25 15.79
C ASN A 196 -4.77 -4.65 15.68
N GLN A 197 -6.10 -4.76 15.77
CA GLN A 197 -6.79 -6.03 15.60
C GLN A 197 -6.51 -6.62 14.20
N THR A 198 -6.45 -7.94 14.10
CA THR A 198 -6.31 -8.65 12.83
C THR A 198 -7.65 -9.24 12.40
N LYS A 199 -7.86 -9.43 11.11
CA LYS A 199 -9.03 -10.12 10.54
C LYS A 199 -8.60 -11.17 9.54
N ALA A 200 -9.28 -12.31 9.51
CA ALA A 200 -9.04 -13.31 8.49
C ALA A 200 -9.25 -12.72 7.08
N PHE A 201 -8.31 -12.96 6.17
CA PHE A 201 -8.43 -12.53 4.77
C PHE A 201 -9.55 -13.29 4.04
N VAL A 202 -9.62 -14.60 4.30
CA VAL A 202 -10.68 -15.50 3.84
C VAL A 202 -11.18 -16.36 5.00
N ALA A 203 -12.38 -16.92 4.86
CA ALA A 203 -12.97 -17.78 5.88
C ALA A 203 -12.29 -19.16 5.92
N ASN A 204 -11.22 -19.27 6.70
CA ASN A 204 -10.47 -20.51 6.90
C ASN A 204 -11.16 -21.45 7.91
N ARG A 205 -11.85 -22.48 7.43
CA ARG A 205 -12.54 -23.47 8.27
C ARG A 205 -11.86 -24.83 8.21
N LEU A 206 -11.26 -25.27 9.32
CA LEU A 206 -10.59 -26.56 9.43
C LEU A 206 -11.53 -27.62 10.00
N ASN A 207 -11.93 -28.56 9.14
CA ASN A 207 -12.65 -29.77 9.52
C ASN A 207 -11.70 -30.99 9.56
N LYS A 208 -11.48 -31.62 8.39
CA LYS A 208 -10.53 -32.73 8.20
C LYS A 208 -9.23 -32.26 7.58
N SER A 209 -9.31 -31.35 6.63
CA SER A 209 -8.18 -30.70 5.97
C SER A 209 -8.53 -29.25 5.64
N LEU A 210 -7.49 -28.44 5.43
CA LEU A 210 -7.58 -27.06 4.99
C LEU A 210 -6.30 -26.70 4.23
N ASN A 211 -6.44 -26.14 3.04
CA ASN A 211 -5.33 -25.55 2.29
C ASN A 211 -5.56 -24.04 2.22
N ILE A 212 -4.53 -23.28 2.55
CA ILE A 212 -4.55 -21.81 2.56
C ILE A 212 -3.44 -21.36 1.63
N ASP A 213 -3.73 -20.48 0.67
CA ASP A 213 -2.70 -19.84 -0.13
C ASP A 213 -1.87 -18.91 0.76
N ALA A 214 -0.55 -18.90 0.58
CA ALA A 214 0.35 -18.13 1.43
C ALA A 214 0.07 -16.62 1.38
N THR A 215 -0.42 -16.14 0.24
CA THR A 215 -0.83 -14.75 0.05
C THR A 215 -2.13 -14.38 0.78
N GLY A 216 -2.85 -15.37 1.31
CA GLY A 216 -4.08 -15.26 2.09
C GLY A 216 -3.88 -15.04 3.59
N TYR A 217 -2.76 -14.45 3.99
CA TYR A 217 -2.51 -14.04 5.39
C TYR A 217 -3.49 -12.95 5.83
N ASP A 218 -3.71 -12.81 7.13
CA ASP A 218 -4.72 -11.91 7.70
C ASP A 218 -4.59 -10.45 7.23
N PHE A 219 -5.70 -9.71 7.27
CA PHE A 219 -5.70 -8.24 7.23
C PHE A 219 -5.23 -7.67 8.56
N GLY A 220 -4.36 -6.67 8.50
CA GLY A 220 -3.90 -5.90 9.64
C GLY A 220 -2.54 -5.27 9.38
N ARG A 221 -2.05 -4.54 10.38
CA ARG A 221 -0.79 -3.81 10.30
C ARG A 221 0.42 -4.75 10.28
N ASN A 222 1.52 -4.27 9.70
CA ASN A 222 2.84 -4.87 9.88
C ASN A 222 3.18 -4.98 11.38
N GLY A 223 3.71 -6.11 11.81
CA GLY A 223 3.92 -6.48 13.22
C GLY A 223 2.70 -7.08 13.92
N TYR A 224 1.52 -7.14 13.28
CA TYR A 224 0.29 -7.70 13.89
C TYR A 224 -0.34 -8.83 13.07
N ALA A 225 -0.52 -8.65 11.76
CA ALA A 225 -1.06 -9.68 10.86
C ALA A 225 0.02 -10.37 10.02
N TYR A 226 1.11 -9.68 9.77
CA TYR A 226 2.32 -10.17 9.12
C TYR A 226 3.49 -9.32 9.63
N PHE A 227 4.72 -9.72 9.32
CA PHE A 227 5.89 -8.89 9.46
C PHE A 227 6.78 -9.03 8.24
N ASP A 228 7.07 -7.89 7.64
CA ASP A 228 8.02 -7.70 6.54
C ASP A 228 8.99 -6.57 6.92
N THR A 229 10.22 -6.67 6.45
CA THR A 229 11.31 -5.73 6.74
C THR A 229 11.37 -4.54 5.76
N ASP A 230 10.83 -4.66 4.56
CA ASP A 230 10.62 -3.58 3.60
C ASP A 230 9.12 -3.38 3.35
N THR A 231 8.53 -2.35 3.97
CA THR A 231 7.07 -2.21 3.94
C THR A 231 6.55 -1.03 3.13
N ALA A 232 7.38 -0.04 2.81
CA ALA A 232 6.89 1.26 2.34
C ALA A 232 8.01 2.09 1.72
N ASN A 233 7.64 3.05 0.86
CA ASN A 233 8.59 3.93 0.17
C ASN A 233 8.72 5.30 0.85
N TYR A 234 9.93 5.64 1.29
CA TYR A 234 10.27 6.89 1.98
C TYR A 234 11.32 7.75 1.24
N HIS A 235 11.46 7.59 -0.07
CA HIS A 235 12.57 8.17 -0.84
C HIS A 235 12.68 9.69 -0.80
N VAL A 236 11.61 10.44 -0.53
CA VAL A 236 11.69 11.91 -0.39
C VAL A 236 12.52 12.27 0.85
N THR A 237 12.45 11.47 1.91
CA THR A 237 13.25 11.69 3.12
C THR A 237 14.59 10.96 3.09
N THR A 238 14.63 9.73 2.59
CA THR A 238 15.83 8.87 2.67
C THR A 238 16.75 9.00 1.46
N GLY A 239 16.28 9.57 0.36
CA GLY A 239 16.96 9.55 -0.93
C GLY A 239 17.01 8.17 -1.60
N LYS A 240 16.39 7.14 -1.00
CA LYS A 240 16.40 5.76 -1.49
C LYS A 240 14.99 5.23 -1.67
N ARG A 241 14.70 4.70 -2.86
CA ARG A 241 13.44 4.01 -3.14
C ARG A 241 13.51 2.59 -2.61
N THR A 242 12.51 2.26 -1.82
CA THR A 242 12.18 0.90 -1.38
C THR A 242 10.84 0.53 -2.01
N ALA A 243 10.61 -0.77 -2.20
CA ALA A 243 9.46 -1.24 -2.97
C ALA A 243 8.23 -1.49 -2.09
N GLY A 244 8.43 -1.86 -0.81
CA GLY A 244 7.44 -2.69 -0.15
C GLY A 244 7.42 -4.06 -0.84
N ASN A 245 6.22 -4.55 -1.15
CA ASN A 245 6.01 -5.71 -2.02
C ASN A 245 6.72 -5.53 -3.38
N ARG A 246 7.86 -6.21 -3.55
CA ARG A 246 8.76 -6.17 -4.71
C ARG A 246 8.11 -6.65 -6.00
N GLY A 247 7.11 -7.51 -5.91
CA GLY A 247 6.33 -7.94 -7.07
C GLY A 247 5.21 -6.98 -7.48
N ASN A 248 4.86 -6.00 -6.62
CA ASN A 248 3.86 -4.96 -6.88
C ASN A 248 2.53 -5.53 -7.45
N ILE A 249 2.09 -6.64 -6.87
CA ILE A 249 0.94 -7.40 -7.37
C ILE A 249 0.15 -8.03 -6.22
N TYR A 250 -1.11 -8.35 -6.49
CA TYR A 250 -2.07 -9.00 -5.59
C TYR A 250 -2.50 -8.15 -4.39
N ARG A 251 -1.58 -7.75 -3.52
CA ARG A 251 -1.84 -6.93 -2.33
C ARG A 251 -0.87 -5.75 -2.25
N ASN A 252 -1.31 -4.67 -1.63
CA ASN A 252 -0.50 -3.46 -1.44
C ASN A 252 0.18 -3.40 -0.04
N ASP A 253 0.21 -4.53 0.65
CA ASP A 253 0.93 -4.73 1.90
C ASP A 253 2.46 -4.79 1.67
N GLY A 254 3.23 -4.88 2.77
CA GLY A 254 4.69 -5.01 2.69
C GLY A 254 5.15 -6.35 2.10
N VAL A 255 4.42 -7.43 2.37
CA VAL A 255 4.78 -8.80 1.97
C VAL A 255 5.05 -8.90 0.47
N ASP A 256 6.22 -9.44 0.13
CA ASP A 256 6.63 -9.72 -1.24
C ASP A 256 5.81 -10.84 -1.88
N ILE A 257 5.11 -10.51 -2.98
CA ILE A 257 4.23 -11.44 -3.66
C ILE A 257 4.55 -11.45 -5.16
N GLN A 258 4.73 -12.64 -5.73
CA GLN A 258 4.94 -12.82 -7.16
C GLN A 258 3.81 -13.64 -7.78
N LYS A 259 3.61 -13.46 -9.09
CA LYS A 259 2.73 -14.31 -9.90
C LYS A 259 3.51 -15.53 -10.38
N ALA A 260 2.92 -16.72 -10.25
CA ALA A 260 3.50 -17.94 -10.80
C ALA A 260 3.64 -17.86 -12.32
N ALA A 261 4.73 -18.39 -12.87
CA ALA A 261 5.04 -18.31 -14.29
C ALA A 261 4.04 -19.07 -15.18
N THR A 262 3.45 -20.16 -14.67
CA THR A 262 2.62 -21.10 -15.46
C THR A 262 1.18 -21.21 -15.00
N ALA A 263 0.80 -20.54 -13.91
CA ALA A 263 -0.53 -20.62 -13.33
C ALA A 263 -1.06 -19.24 -12.95
N ASP A 264 -2.38 -19.05 -12.99
CA ASP A 264 -3.02 -17.84 -12.47
C ASP A 264 -3.13 -17.88 -10.94
N SER A 265 -1.96 -17.94 -10.30
CA SER A 265 -1.80 -18.05 -8.86
C SER A 265 -0.65 -17.17 -8.39
N TYR A 266 -0.62 -16.87 -7.09
CA TYR A 266 0.37 -16.02 -6.47
C TYR A 266 1.04 -16.76 -5.31
N PHE A 267 2.29 -16.43 -5.04
CA PHE A 267 3.05 -16.99 -3.94
C PHE A 267 3.83 -15.87 -3.23
N VAL A 268 4.19 -16.10 -1.98
CA VAL A 268 5.05 -15.19 -1.22
C VAL A 268 6.50 -15.49 -1.58
N SER A 269 7.23 -14.46 -1.99
CA SER A 269 8.64 -14.55 -2.41
C SER A 269 9.53 -13.77 -1.48
N ASP A 270 10.84 -13.79 -1.75
CA ASP A 270 11.83 -12.88 -1.15
C ASP A 270 11.83 -12.86 0.39
N ILE A 271 11.35 -13.94 1.02
CA ILE A 271 11.17 -14.03 2.47
C ILE A 271 12.52 -13.91 3.18
N GLU A 272 12.63 -12.92 4.06
CA GLU A 272 13.84 -12.59 4.81
C GLU A 272 13.84 -13.18 6.24
N ASP A 273 15.00 -13.10 6.89
CA ASP A 273 15.18 -13.57 8.27
C ASP A 273 14.26 -12.81 9.24
N GLY A 274 13.41 -13.55 9.95
CA GLY A 274 12.51 -13.01 10.98
C GLY A 274 11.11 -12.64 10.48
N GLU A 275 10.86 -12.69 9.17
CA GLU A 275 9.56 -12.38 8.59
C GLU A 275 8.52 -13.47 8.88
N TRP A 276 7.25 -13.06 8.96
CA TRP A 276 6.18 -14.01 9.29
C TRP A 276 4.82 -13.60 8.74
N LEU A 277 3.96 -14.61 8.57
CA LEU A 277 2.60 -14.48 8.06
C LEU A 277 1.62 -15.12 9.04
N GLN A 278 0.56 -14.41 9.43
CA GLN A 278 -0.50 -14.95 10.30
C GLN A 278 -1.74 -15.36 9.51
N TYR A 279 -2.33 -16.49 9.90
CA TYR A 279 -3.57 -17.01 9.37
C TYR A 279 -4.53 -17.31 10.52
N THR A 280 -5.63 -16.58 10.58
CA THR A 280 -6.74 -16.89 11.47
C THR A 280 -7.52 -18.08 10.91
N ILE A 281 -7.61 -19.17 11.68
CA ILE A 281 -8.30 -20.40 11.31
C ILE A 281 -9.38 -20.75 12.35
N ASN A 282 -10.53 -21.25 11.90
CA ASN A 282 -11.59 -21.75 12.77
C ASN A 282 -11.65 -23.28 12.71
N VAL A 283 -11.37 -23.94 13.83
CA VAL A 283 -11.17 -25.39 13.91
C VAL A 283 -12.38 -26.07 14.54
N SER A 284 -12.97 -27.03 13.83
CA SER A 284 -14.21 -27.68 14.27
C SER A 284 -14.03 -28.63 15.47
N ALA A 285 -12.86 -29.26 15.60
CA ALA A 285 -12.55 -30.15 16.70
C ALA A 285 -11.12 -29.93 17.20
N LYS A 286 -10.94 -29.76 18.52
CA LYS A 286 -9.59 -29.65 19.09
C LYS A 286 -8.81 -30.94 18.86
N GLY A 287 -7.49 -30.83 18.69
CA GLY A 287 -6.62 -32.00 18.53
C GLY A 287 -5.30 -31.70 17.82
N ASN A 288 -4.55 -32.76 17.57
CA ASN A 288 -3.33 -32.67 16.76
C ASN A 288 -3.68 -32.75 15.27
N TYR A 289 -3.10 -31.86 14.50
CA TYR A 289 -3.20 -31.81 13.04
C TYR A 289 -1.80 -31.85 12.44
N ASN A 290 -1.61 -32.56 11.35
CA ASN A 290 -0.41 -32.48 10.55
C ASN A 290 -0.41 -31.16 9.79
N LEU A 291 0.67 -30.38 9.93
CA LEU A 291 0.95 -29.18 9.17
C LEU A 291 2.04 -29.47 8.14
N ALA A 292 1.79 -29.04 6.91
CA ALA A 292 2.78 -28.99 5.84
C ALA A 292 2.72 -27.62 5.16
N VAL A 293 3.80 -27.26 4.48
CA VAL A 293 3.85 -26.07 3.64
C VAL A 293 4.32 -26.45 2.24
N LEU A 294 3.79 -25.78 1.22
CA LEU A 294 4.30 -25.89 -0.14
C LEU A 294 5.31 -24.76 -0.34
N ALA A 295 6.59 -25.13 -0.45
CA ALA A 295 7.71 -24.19 -0.50
C ALA A 295 8.69 -24.54 -1.62
N SER A 296 9.50 -23.57 -2.02
CA SER A 296 10.61 -23.73 -2.96
C SER A 296 11.81 -22.93 -2.48
N ALA A 297 13.02 -23.38 -2.83
CA ALA A 297 14.25 -22.68 -2.49
C ALA A 297 15.34 -23.01 -3.52
N GLU A 298 16.08 -22.01 -3.98
CA GLU A 298 17.22 -22.26 -4.88
C GLU A 298 18.37 -22.97 -4.16
N LYS A 299 18.57 -22.64 -2.88
CA LYS A 299 19.65 -23.15 -2.03
C LYS A 299 19.10 -23.58 -0.68
N ASP A 300 19.85 -24.46 -0.01
CA ASP A 300 19.55 -24.83 1.36
C ASP A 300 19.81 -23.65 2.31
N GLY A 301 19.11 -23.63 3.45
CA GLY A 301 19.38 -22.70 4.55
C GLY A 301 18.14 -22.07 5.17
N GLY A 302 17.03 -22.05 4.43
CA GLY A 302 15.75 -21.56 4.93
C GLY A 302 15.22 -22.41 6.09
N LYS A 303 14.54 -21.77 7.04
CA LYS A 303 13.98 -22.43 8.23
C LYS A 303 12.64 -21.85 8.61
N VAL A 304 11.65 -22.73 8.74
CA VAL A 304 10.28 -22.40 9.13
C VAL A 304 10.02 -22.83 10.57
N SER A 305 9.46 -21.92 11.35
CA SER A 305 8.85 -22.19 12.65
C SER A 305 7.35 -21.90 12.58
N VAL A 306 6.57 -22.53 13.45
CA VAL A 306 5.11 -22.34 13.53
C VAL A 306 4.72 -21.99 14.94
N LEU A 307 3.91 -20.93 15.08
CA LEU A 307 3.33 -20.49 16.33
C LEU A 307 1.81 -20.49 16.25
N ASN A 308 1.13 -20.57 17.40
CA ASN A 308 -0.29 -20.24 17.54
C ASN A 308 -0.43 -19.12 18.58
N GLY A 309 -0.74 -17.91 18.13
CA GLY A 309 -0.47 -16.70 18.90
C GLY A 309 1.03 -16.58 19.18
N ASP A 310 1.41 -16.52 20.45
CA ASP A 310 2.81 -16.44 20.88
C ASP A 310 3.39 -17.80 21.29
N ALA A 311 2.58 -18.86 21.29
CA ALA A 311 3.03 -20.20 21.64
C ALA A 311 3.73 -20.89 20.46
N MET A 312 5.02 -21.18 20.60
CA MET A 312 5.78 -21.98 19.63
C MET A 312 5.28 -23.43 19.59
N LEU A 313 4.87 -23.89 18.42
CA LEU A 313 4.40 -25.27 18.20
C LEU A 313 5.46 -26.15 17.55
N VAL A 314 6.16 -25.61 16.55
CA VAL A 314 7.23 -26.29 15.83
C VAL A 314 8.35 -25.28 15.57
N LYS A 315 9.60 -25.68 15.80
CA LYS A 315 10.76 -24.79 15.68
C LYS A 315 11.73 -25.29 14.62
N ASP A 316 12.21 -24.37 13.79
CA ASP A 316 13.37 -24.49 12.90
C ASP A 316 13.36 -25.72 11.97
N VAL A 317 12.25 -25.95 11.26
CA VAL A 317 12.18 -26.97 10.21
C VAL A 317 12.91 -26.45 8.97
N THR A 318 13.97 -27.16 8.56
CA THR A 318 14.74 -26.80 7.37
C THR A 318 13.92 -26.93 6.09
N VAL A 319 13.96 -25.90 5.26
CA VAL A 319 13.47 -25.92 3.88
C VAL A 319 14.60 -26.41 2.97
N PRO A 320 14.44 -27.59 2.33
CA PRO A 320 15.47 -28.11 1.43
C PRO A 320 15.51 -27.33 0.12
N ALA A 321 16.69 -27.29 -0.51
CA ALA A 321 16.87 -26.78 -1.85
C ALA A 321 16.04 -27.62 -2.85
N THR A 322 15.16 -26.94 -3.57
CA THR A 322 14.44 -27.55 -4.70
C THR A 322 15.17 -27.29 -6.02
N GLY A 323 16.07 -26.30 -6.03
CA GLY A 323 16.97 -25.95 -7.15
C GLY A 323 16.41 -24.89 -8.10
N ASN A 324 15.22 -24.34 -7.82
CA ASN A 324 14.59 -23.26 -8.59
C ASN A 324 13.50 -22.57 -7.74
N THR A 325 13.29 -21.27 -7.94
CA THR A 325 12.31 -20.43 -7.23
C THR A 325 10.84 -20.86 -7.36
N GLU A 326 10.48 -21.63 -8.41
CA GLU A 326 9.12 -22.14 -8.64
C GLU A 326 9.07 -23.68 -8.77
N LYS A 327 10.13 -24.39 -8.32
CA LYS A 327 10.06 -25.84 -8.16
C LYS A 327 9.56 -26.18 -6.76
N TRP A 328 8.25 -26.41 -6.65
CA TRP A 328 7.56 -26.59 -5.39
C TRP A 328 7.76 -27.99 -4.78
N GLN A 329 7.95 -28.04 -3.47
CA GLN A 329 7.98 -29.26 -2.68
C GLN A 329 7.08 -29.12 -1.45
N LEU A 330 6.31 -30.18 -1.16
CA LEU A 330 5.53 -30.26 0.08
C LEU A 330 6.46 -30.63 1.24
N LEU A 331 6.74 -29.64 2.09
CA LEU A 331 7.53 -29.80 3.31
C LEU A 331 6.61 -30.14 4.48
N LYS A 332 6.79 -31.32 5.07
CA LYS A 332 6.12 -31.71 6.31
C LYS A 332 6.74 -30.95 7.48
N ILE A 333 5.98 -30.06 8.09
CA ILE A 333 6.44 -29.27 9.24
C ILE A 333 6.34 -30.09 10.53
N GLY A 334 5.21 -30.77 10.74
CA GLY A 334 5.02 -31.62 11.92
C GLY A 334 3.58 -31.66 12.40
N LYS A 335 3.37 -32.09 13.64
CA LYS A 335 2.05 -32.08 14.29
C LYS A 335 1.90 -30.82 15.13
N VAL A 336 0.79 -30.13 14.97
CA VAL A 336 0.41 -28.93 15.73
C VAL A 336 -0.87 -29.21 16.51
N TYR A 337 -0.89 -28.83 17.79
CA TYR A 337 -2.11 -28.90 18.60
C TYR A 337 -2.94 -27.63 18.38
N LEU A 338 -4.21 -27.80 17.99
CA LEU A 338 -5.14 -26.71 17.76
C LEU A 338 -6.35 -26.82 18.68
N ASN A 339 -6.79 -25.68 19.21
CA ASN A 339 -8.00 -25.58 20.00
C ASN A 339 -9.24 -25.60 19.10
N LYS A 340 -10.40 -26.01 19.63
CA LYS A 340 -11.66 -25.83 18.92
C LYS A 340 -11.99 -24.33 18.85
N GLY A 341 -12.47 -23.86 17.70
CA GLY A 341 -12.72 -22.44 17.45
C GLY A 341 -11.53 -21.73 16.83
N GLU A 342 -11.38 -20.44 17.13
CA GLU A 342 -10.35 -19.60 16.53
C GLU A 342 -8.93 -19.97 17.01
N ASN A 343 -8.00 -20.06 16.08
CA ASN A 343 -6.55 -20.14 16.31
C ASN A 343 -5.86 -19.17 15.35
N LYS A 344 -4.72 -18.61 15.74
CA LYS A 344 -3.94 -17.67 14.94
C LYS A 344 -2.59 -18.27 14.63
N LEU A 345 -2.52 -19.02 13.53
CA LEU A 345 -1.28 -19.68 13.13
C LEU A 345 -0.34 -18.67 12.49
N ARG A 346 0.90 -18.59 12.98
CA ARG A 346 1.98 -17.81 12.36
C ARG A 346 3.00 -18.75 11.75
N ILE A 347 3.32 -18.52 10.48
CA ILE A 347 4.44 -19.16 9.78
C ILE A 347 5.59 -18.18 9.83
N LEU A 348 6.64 -18.52 10.58
CA LEU A 348 7.81 -17.67 10.84
C LEU A 348 9.02 -18.19 10.07
N ALA A 349 9.62 -17.34 9.25
CA ALA A 349 10.90 -17.59 8.61
C ALA A 349 12.04 -17.25 9.58
N THR A 350 12.39 -18.18 10.46
CA THR A 350 13.57 -18.02 11.33
C THR A 350 14.88 -17.88 10.54
N LYS A 351 14.91 -18.45 9.34
CA LYS A 351 15.86 -18.12 8.28
C LYS A 351 15.12 -18.03 6.95
N GLY A 352 15.31 -16.94 6.22
CA GLY A 352 14.71 -16.67 4.92
C GLY A 352 15.33 -17.47 3.78
N GLY A 353 15.17 -16.98 2.54
CA GLY A 353 15.76 -17.60 1.34
C GLY A 353 14.92 -18.74 0.74
N PHE A 354 13.61 -18.72 0.96
CA PHE A 354 12.64 -19.64 0.35
C PHE A 354 11.38 -18.87 -0.05
N ASN A 355 10.60 -19.44 -0.97
CA ASN A 355 9.27 -18.96 -1.33
C ASN A 355 8.21 -19.87 -0.72
N LEU A 356 7.03 -19.31 -0.47
CA LEU A 356 5.91 -20.03 0.15
C LEU A 356 4.66 -19.88 -0.73
N ALA A 357 4.12 -21.01 -1.19
CA ALA A 357 2.88 -21.03 -1.98
C ALA A 357 1.65 -21.34 -1.12
N GLN A 358 1.75 -22.29 -0.19
CA GLN A 358 0.58 -22.77 0.58
C GLN A 358 0.94 -23.23 1.99
N VAL A 359 -0.05 -23.12 2.90
CA VAL A 359 -0.09 -23.76 4.21
C VAL A 359 -1.19 -24.82 4.21
N GLN A 360 -0.86 -26.04 4.59
CA GLN A 360 -1.77 -27.19 4.55
C GLN A 360 -1.90 -27.82 5.93
N LEU A 361 -3.14 -28.02 6.37
CA LEU A 361 -3.50 -28.71 7.61
C LEU A 361 -4.33 -29.94 7.28
N SER A 362 -4.03 -31.06 7.93
CA SER A 362 -4.82 -32.29 7.83
C SER A 362 -4.83 -33.04 9.16
N LYS A 363 -5.88 -33.80 9.41
CA LYS A 363 -6.02 -34.57 10.66
C LYS A 363 -5.02 -35.72 10.75
#